data_AF-A0A2V6TQ47-F1
#
_entry.id   AF-A0A2V6TQ47-F1
#
_cell.length_a   1.000
_cell.length_b   1.000
_cell.length_c   1.000
_cell.angle_alpha   90.00
_cell.angle_beta   90.00
_cell.angle_gamma   90.00
#
_symmetry.space_group_name_H-M   'P 1'
#
loop_
_entity.id
_entity.type
_entity.pdbx_description
1 polymer ?
#
loop_
_entity_poly.entity_id
_entity_poly.type
_entity_poly.pdbx_seq_one_letter_code
_entity_poly.pdbx_strand_id
1 'polypeptide(L)' 'MLPDNLGYLFDVPLRLAPASPALFQDDLTLSYGELDARCNRMANALRDLGVAAGDRVALMFAWVPCPCR' A
#
# COMPACT_ATOMS: atom_id res chain seq x y z
N MET A 1 -5.26 7.21 -21.40
CA MET A 1 -5.20 7.95 -20.12
C MET A 1 -4.52 7.06 -19.12
N LEU A 2 -3.42 7.51 -18.51
CA LEU A 2 -2.94 6.84 -17.29
C LEU A 2 -3.98 7.07 -16.19
N PRO A 3 -4.22 6.09 -15.30
CA PRO A 3 -5.09 6.29 -14.15
C PRO A 3 -4.56 7.37 -13.20
N ASP A 4 -5.46 7.99 -12.44
CA ASP A 4 -5.17 9.20 -11.65
C ASP A 4 -4.38 8.93 -10.34
N ASN A 5 -3.95 7.70 -10.07
CA ASN A 5 -3.21 7.37 -8.84
C ASN A 5 -2.26 6.17 -8.99
N LEU A 6 -1.22 6.10 -8.17
CA LEU A 6 -0.20 5.04 -8.19
C LEU A 6 -0.77 3.61 -8.04
N GLY A 7 -1.94 3.46 -7.41
CA GLY A 7 -2.53 2.15 -7.11
C GLY A 7 -2.69 1.26 -8.34
N TYR A 8 -2.89 1.84 -9.53
CA TYR A 8 -3.03 1.08 -10.77
C TYR A 8 -1.80 0.23 -11.12
N LEU A 9 -0.61 0.55 -10.60
CA LEU A 9 0.59 -0.26 -10.89
C LEU A 9 0.48 -1.68 -10.30
N PHE A 10 -0.40 -1.88 -9.32
CA PHE A 10 -0.58 -3.16 -8.62
C PHE A 10 -1.73 -4.01 -9.17
N ASP A 11 -2.54 -3.47 -10.07
CA ASP A 11 -3.74 -4.11 -10.63
C ASP A 11 -3.47 -5.47 -11.31
N VAL A 12 -2.41 -5.53 -12.14
CA VAL A 12 -2.04 -6.74 -12.86
C VAL A 12 -1.47 -7.80 -11.91
N PRO A 13 -0.49 -7.49 -11.04
CA PRO A 13 -0.03 -8.42 -10.01
C PRO A 13 -1.15 -8.93 -9.09
N LEU A 14 -2.07 -8.07 -8.64
CA LEU A 14 -3.19 -8.46 -7.77
C LEU A 14 -4.13 -9.46 -8.44
N ARG A 15 -4.37 -9.33 -9.74
CA ARG A 15 -5.23 -10.25 -10.49
C ARG A 15 -4.53 -11.56 -10.83
N LEU A 16 -3.28 -11.50 -11.26
CA LEU A 16 -2.58 -12.67 -11.83
C LEU A 16 -1.79 -13.47 -10.79
N ALA A 17 -1.30 -12.82 -9.73
CA ALA A 17 -0.43 -13.44 -8.75
C ALA A 17 -0.58 -12.81 -7.36
N PRO A 18 -1.77 -12.82 -6.75
CA PRO A 18 -2.01 -12.17 -5.45
C PRO A 18 -1.15 -12.74 -4.32
N ALA A 19 -0.78 -14.02 -4.39
CA ALA A 19 0.08 -14.68 -3.42
C ALA A 19 1.59 -14.43 -3.65
N SER A 20 1.97 -13.78 -4.76
CA SER A 20 3.38 -13.47 -5.03
C SER A 20 3.88 -12.42 -4.04
N PRO A 21 5.13 -12.53 -3.54
CA PRO A 21 5.71 -11.54 -2.65
C PRO A 21 5.81 -10.18 -3.34
N ALA A 22 5.44 -9.13 -2.60
CA ALA A 22 5.41 -7.73 -3.03
C ALA A 22 6.32 -6.83 -2.19
N LEU A 23 6.47 -7.13 -0.89
CA LEU A 23 7.28 -6.36 0.04
C LEU A 23 8.10 -7.30 0.92
N PHE A 24 9.38 -6.98 1.08
CA PHE A 24 10.29 -7.61 2.03
C PHE A 24 10.77 -6.56 3.03
N GLN A 25 10.65 -6.85 4.31
CA GLN A 25 11.15 -6.01 5.40
C GLN A 25 11.62 -6.91 6.54
N ASP A 26 12.93 -7.01 6.77
CA ASP A 26 13.52 -7.94 7.73
C ASP A 26 12.93 -9.37 7.55
N ASP A 27 12.33 -9.94 8.59
CA ASP A 27 11.68 -11.26 8.56
C ASP A 27 10.25 -11.24 8.00
N LEU A 28 9.73 -10.06 7.65
CA LEU A 28 8.39 -9.89 7.11
C LEU A 28 8.42 -9.95 5.57
N THR A 29 7.71 -10.92 5.02
CA THR A 29 7.34 -10.95 3.60
C THR A 29 5.84 -10.75 3.49
N LEU A 30 5.41 -9.79 2.66
CA LEU A 30 4.00 -9.60 2.32
C LEU A 30 3.77 -9.91 0.86
N SER A 31 2.72 -10.68 0.59
CA SER A 31 2.18 -10.85 -0.75
C SER A 31 1.45 -9.61 -1.25
N TYR A 32 1.23 -9.51 -2.57
CA TYR A 32 0.43 -8.43 -3.15
C TYR A 32 -0.96 -8.35 -2.52
N GLY A 33 -1.63 -9.48 -2.32
CA GLY A 33 -2.96 -9.53 -1.71
C GLY A 33 -2.97 -9.07 -0.25
N GLU A 34 -1.97 -9.42 0.54
CA GLU A 34 -1.87 -8.97 1.94
C GLU A 34 -1.54 -7.49 2.06
N LEU A 35 -0.66 -7.00 1.17
CA LEU A 35 -0.34 -5.58 1.07
C LEU A 35 -1.58 -4.76 0.72
N ASP A 36 -2.33 -5.16 -0.32
CA ASP A 36 -3.56 -4.50 -0.73
C ASP A 36 -4.62 -4.51 0.38
N ALA A 37 -4.83 -5.65 1.05
CA ALA A 37 -5.76 -5.73 2.16
C ALA A 37 -5.40 -4.77 3.31
N ARG A 38 -4.10 -4.57 3.60
CA ARG A 38 -3.64 -3.61 4.62
C ARG A 38 -3.86 -2.17 4.17
N CYS A 39 -3.50 -1.85 2.92
CA CYS A 39 -3.75 -0.54 2.33
C CYS A 39 -5.24 -0.18 2.33
N ASN A 40 -6.10 -1.11 1.94
CA ASN A 40 -7.55 -0.90 1.91
C ASN A 40 -8.15 -0.72 3.31
N ARG A 41 -7.65 -1.43 4.33
CA ARG A 41 -8.05 -1.15 5.72
C ARG A 41 -7.70 0.27 6.14
N MET A 42 -6.50 0.74 5.83
CA MET A 42 -6.10 2.12 6.13
C MET A 42 -6.94 3.14 5.34
N ALA A 43 -7.17 2.89 4.05
CA ALA A 43 -8.00 3.76 3.22
C ALA A 43 -9.44 3.87 3.74
N ASN A 44 -10.05 2.76 4.16
CA ASN A 44 -11.37 2.78 4.77
C ASN A 44 -11.39 3.58 6.09
N ALA A 45 -10.39 3.38 6.95
CA ALA A 45 -10.28 4.17 8.19
C ALA A 45 -10.14 5.67 7.92
N LEU A 46 -9.35 6.07 6.91
CA LEU A 46 -9.22 7.47 6.51
C LEU A 46 -10.54 8.03 5.95
N ARG A 47 -11.26 7.24 5.15
CA ARG A 47 -12.58 7.61 4.64
C ARG A 47 -13.60 7.80 5.76
N ASP A 48 -13.57 6.94 6.78
CA ASP A 48 -14.45 7.05 7.95
C ASP A 48 -14.14 8.30 8.79
N LEU A 49 -12.90 8.79 8.75
CA LEU A 49 -12.49 10.08 9.32
C LEU A 49 -12.86 11.29 8.45
N GLY A 50 -13.47 11.06 7.27
CA GLY A 50 -13.93 12.11 6.36
C GLY A 50 -12.91 12.56 5.31
N VAL A 51 -11.78 11.86 5.15
CA VAL A 51 -10.77 12.19 4.14
C VAL A 51 -11.30 11.91 2.73
N ALA A 52 -11.16 12.88 1.83
CA ALA A 52 -11.56 12.82 0.43
C ALA A 52 -10.38 13.05 -0.53
N ALA A 53 -10.63 12.84 -1.83
CA ALA A 53 -9.65 13.13 -2.86
C ALA A 53 -9.30 14.63 -2.87
N GLY A 54 -8.00 14.94 -2.82
CA GLY A 54 -7.48 16.31 -2.73
C GLY A 54 -7.13 16.76 -1.31
N ASP A 55 -7.57 16.02 -0.29
CA ASP A 55 -7.18 16.30 1.09
C ASP A 55 -5.72 15.92 1.38
N ARG A 56 -5.13 16.56 2.38
CA ARG A 56 -3.74 16.36 2.79
C ARG A 56 -3.69 15.58 4.10
N VAL A 57 -3.07 14.40 4.06
CA VAL A 57 -2.85 13.55 5.23
C VAL A 57 -1.37 13.60 5.61
N ALA A 58 -1.07 14.03 6.84
CA ALA A 58 0.30 14.02 7.34
C ALA A 58 0.71 12.59 7.69
N LEU A 59 1.85 12.17 7.19
CA LEU A 59 2.46 10.89 7.51
C LEU A 59 3.68 11.12 8.40
N MET A 60 3.63 10.61 9.63
CA MET A 60 4.73 10.69 10.58
C MET A 60 5.13 9.28 10.98
N PHE A 61 6.34 8.89 10.60
CA PHE A 61 6.96 7.64 10.99
C PHE A 61 8.41 7.92 11.36
N ALA A 62 8.95 7.13 12.29
CA ALA A 62 10.38 7.12 12.51
C ALA A 62 11.08 6.65 11.24
N TRP A 63 12.26 7.21 10.94
CA TRP A 63 13.10 6.67 9.91
C TRP A 63 13.52 5.26 10.30
N VAL A 64 13.08 4.25 9.54
CA VAL A 64 13.52 2.87 9.70
C VAL A 64 14.56 2.62 8.62
N PRO A 65 15.84 2.41 8.97
CA PRO A 65 16.85 2.01 7.99
C PRO A 65 16.40 0.71 7.31
N CYS A 66 16.52 0.63 5.99
CA CYS A 66 16.40 -0.67 5.35
C CYS A 66 17.65 -1.48 5.73
N PRO A 67 17.50 -2.73 6.21
CA PRO A 67 18.63 -3.57 6.62
C PRO A 67 19.54 -3.95 5.43
N CYS A 68 19.08 -3.70 4.20
CA CYS A 68 19.74 -4.08 2.96
C CYS A 68 20.68 -2.99 2.40
N ARG A 69 20.91 -1.89 3.13
CA ARG A 69 21.81 -0.79 2.72
C ARG A 69 22.92 -0.54 3.73
#